data_AF-A0A5J4U674-F1
#
_entry.id   AF-A0A5J4U674-F1
#
_cell.length_a   1.000
_cell.length_b   1.000
_cell.length_c   1.000
_cell.angle_alpha   90.00
_cell.angle_beta   90.00
_cell.angle_gamma   90.00
#
_symmetry.space_group_name_H-M   'P 1'
#
loop_
_entity.id
_entity.type
_entity.pdbx_description
1 polymer ?
#
loop_
_entity_poly.entity_id
_entity_poly.type
_entity_poly.pdbx_seq_one_letter_code
_entity_poly.pdbx_strand_id
1 'polypeptide(L)'
;MDFAATERDTLAFWEKIDAFQKQLKISEGRKEYLFYDGPPFATGLPHYGHLLAGTIKDVVTRYWSMCGYHVSRRFGWDCHGLPVEYEVETKFGLKKPTDTEGGVTIKEYNEKCRSVVMQYSQQWKEIIKRFGRWIDFDNDYKTLNASFMESVWWAFKQLYQKGLVYQGVKVMPYSTACTTPLSNFEANQNYKNVPETAITVGFKLLDDQFENQKEGIDEKLPTLILAWTTTPWTLPSNLALCVHLEYDYIKFKNKNGTAYWIVVKERVPAVVDAKEVDAVLNNVIATIKGSDLVGRRYEPLFKYFKNLEQMPRRHTVVSGDYVKRDSGTGIVHCAPFFGEDDYSVCISGGVMTGKEGPIACPVDDNGCFTREVDDYAGRYVKDCDKDIIKSLKDRKVLIKTEQITHSYPFCWRSDTPLIYKAVPSWFVNVERIKSEDLQPYIKIDCSEEYQANKLEKRKEKQAE
;
A
#
# COMPACT_ATOMS: atom_id res chain seq x y z
N MET A 1 3.20 -47.21 -26.42
CA MET A 1 3.68 -46.06 -27.22
C MET A 1 4.41 -45.14 -26.26
N ASP A 2 5.70 -44.90 -26.46
CA ASP A 2 6.47 -43.98 -25.61
C ASP A 2 6.35 -42.56 -26.19
N PHE A 3 5.45 -41.76 -25.61
CA PHE A 3 5.24 -40.38 -26.02
C PHE A 3 6.45 -39.50 -25.75
N ALA A 4 7.17 -39.74 -24.64
CA ALA A 4 8.34 -38.92 -24.29
C ALA A 4 9.50 -39.13 -25.27
N ALA A 5 9.72 -40.37 -25.73
CA ALA A 5 10.68 -40.66 -26.80
C ALA A 5 10.24 -40.01 -28.12
N THR A 6 8.97 -40.19 -28.50
CA THR A 6 8.41 -39.64 -29.75
C THR A 6 8.50 -38.10 -29.80
N GLU A 7 8.28 -37.41 -28.67
CA GLU A 7 8.45 -35.97 -28.56
C GLU A 7 9.91 -35.54 -28.77
N ARG A 8 10.88 -36.26 -28.22
CA ARG A 8 12.31 -35.96 -28.44
C ARG A 8 12.70 -36.10 -29.90
N ASP A 9 12.23 -37.16 -30.56
CA ASP A 9 12.46 -37.39 -31.99
C ASP A 9 11.84 -36.27 -32.83
N THR A 10 10.63 -35.83 -32.47
CA THR A 10 9.93 -34.72 -33.13
C THR A 10 10.65 -33.39 -32.93
N LEU A 11 11.13 -33.09 -31.71
CA LEU A 11 11.91 -31.88 -31.42
C LEU A 11 13.22 -31.86 -32.21
N ALA A 12 13.93 -33.00 -32.28
CA ALA A 12 15.15 -33.13 -33.07
C ALA A 12 14.89 -32.91 -34.57
N PHE A 13 13.77 -33.43 -35.08
CA PHE A 13 13.33 -33.16 -36.45
C PHE A 13 13.05 -31.68 -36.70
N TRP A 14 12.29 -31.02 -35.81
CA TRP A 14 11.98 -29.59 -35.92
C TRP A 14 13.24 -28.71 -35.90
N GLU A 15 14.22 -29.05 -35.06
CA GLU A 15 15.51 -28.36 -35.01
C GLU A 15 16.30 -28.55 -36.31
N LYS A 16 16.36 -29.78 -36.84
CA LYS A 16 17.07 -30.10 -38.08
C LYS A 16 16.57 -29.28 -39.28
N ILE A 17 15.26 -29.02 -39.36
CA ILE A 17 14.65 -28.28 -40.48
C ILE A 17 14.44 -26.80 -40.18
N ASP A 18 14.89 -26.34 -39.01
CA ASP A 18 14.62 -25.00 -38.48
C ASP A 18 13.14 -24.61 -38.60
N ALA A 19 12.26 -25.49 -38.09
CA ALA A 19 10.83 -25.48 -38.39
C ALA A 19 10.15 -24.14 -38.06
N PHE A 20 10.53 -23.52 -36.94
CA PHE A 20 9.96 -22.26 -36.50
C PHE A 20 10.36 -21.10 -37.42
N GLN A 21 11.66 -20.91 -37.69
CA GLN A 21 12.13 -19.84 -38.58
C GLN A 21 11.65 -20.05 -40.00
N LYS A 22 11.61 -21.30 -40.47
CA LYS A 22 11.05 -21.64 -41.78
C LYS A 22 9.56 -21.29 -41.87
N GLN A 23 8.77 -21.53 -40.81
CA GLN A 23 7.37 -21.11 -40.76
C GLN A 23 7.24 -19.59 -40.82
N LEU A 24 8.09 -18.84 -40.11
CA LEU A 24 8.10 -17.38 -40.18
C LEU A 24 8.38 -16.90 -41.61
N LYS A 25 9.43 -17.45 -42.24
CA LYS A 25 9.81 -17.14 -43.63
C LYS A 25 8.72 -17.42 -44.65
N ILE A 26 8.03 -18.57 -44.54
CA ILE A 26 6.90 -18.93 -45.43
C ILE A 26 5.72 -17.96 -45.27
N SER A 27 5.60 -17.33 -44.11
CA SER A 27 4.52 -16.38 -43.82
C SER A 27 4.90 -14.92 -44.07
N GLU A 28 6.12 -14.62 -44.52
CA GLU A 28 6.53 -13.25 -44.86
C GLU A 28 5.59 -12.63 -45.92
N GLY A 29 5.23 -11.36 -45.72
CA GLY A 29 4.30 -10.63 -46.60
C GLY A 29 2.81 -10.95 -46.38
N ARG A 30 2.46 -11.91 -45.51
CA ARG A 30 1.07 -12.14 -45.10
C ARG A 30 0.61 -11.07 -44.10
N LYS A 31 -0.70 -11.00 -43.87
CA LYS A 31 -1.29 -10.11 -42.86
C LYS A 31 -0.70 -10.41 -41.48
N GLU A 32 -0.25 -9.39 -40.77
CA GLU A 32 0.33 -9.54 -39.43
C GLU A 32 -0.74 -9.85 -38.39
N TYR A 33 -0.40 -10.73 -37.46
CA TYR A 33 -1.06 -10.89 -36.18
C TYR A 33 -0.06 -10.53 -35.08
N LEU A 34 -0.24 -9.36 -34.48
CA LEU A 34 0.66 -8.86 -33.44
C LEU A 34 0.38 -9.57 -32.12
N PHE A 35 1.40 -10.27 -31.62
CA PHE A 35 1.35 -10.99 -30.36
C PHE A 35 2.36 -10.38 -29.38
N TYR A 36 1.90 -9.98 -28.20
CA TYR A 36 2.74 -9.51 -27.11
C TYR A 36 2.87 -10.58 -26.04
N ASP A 37 4.13 -10.93 -25.73
CA ASP A 37 4.42 -11.88 -24.67
C ASP A 37 4.59 -11.14 -23.35
N GLY A 38 3.74 -11.39 -22.35
CA GLY A 38 3.99 -10.86 -21.00
C GLY A 38 5.32 -11.40 -20.47
N PRO A 39 6.33 -10.55 -20.19
CA PRO A 39 7.67 -11.00 -19.84
C PRO A 39 7.69 -11.57 -18.41
N PRO A 40 8.10 -12.83 -18.19
CA PRO A 40 8.30 -13.34 -16.83
C PRO A 40 9.50 -12.67 -16.14
N PHE A 41 9.46 -12.65 -14.80
CA PHE A 41 10.61 -12.29 -13.98
C PHE A 41 11.71 -13.35 -14.12
N ALA A 42 12.94 -12.90 -14.34
CA ALA A 42 14.11 -13.78 -14.45
C ALA A 42 14.71 -14.13 -13.08
N THR A 43 13.90 -14.66 -12.16
CA THR A 43 14.26 -14.86 -10.75
C THR A 43 14.10 -16.29 -10.25
N GLY A 44 13.79 -17.24 -11.13
CA GLY A 44 13.56 -18.64 -10.75
C GLY A 44 13.26 -19.54 -11.94
N LEU A 45 13.07 -20.83 -11.69
CA LEU A 45 12.65 -21.81 -12.69
C LEU A 45 11.15 -21.73 -12.99
N PRO A 46 10.69 -22.12 -14.19
CA PRO A 46 9.27 -22.08 -14.53
C PRO A 46 8.47 -23.13 -13.73
N HIS A 47 7.46 -22.70 -12.97
CA HIS A 47 6.41 -23.58 -12.43
C HIS A 47 5.22 -23.78 -13.39
N TYR A 48 4.27 -24.66 -13.03
CA TYR A 48 3.12 -25.03 -13.87
C TYR A 48 2.25 -23.86 -14.35
N GLY A 49 2.21 -22.75 -13.63
CA GLY A 49 1.50 -21.54 -14.07
C GLY A 49 2.13 -20.91 -15.31
N HIS A 50 3.47 -20.91 -15.39
CA HIS A 50 4.19 -20.46 -16.58
C HIS A 50 3.96 -21.40 -17.77
N LEU A 51 3.91 -22.72 -17.52
CA LEU A 51 3.64 -23.70 -18.56
C LEU A 51 2.22 -23.53 -19.11
N LEU A 52 1.21 -23.37 -18.25
CA LEU A 52 -0.18 -23.11 -18.67
C LEU A 52 -0.29 -21.86 -19.55
N ALA A 53 0.26 -20.73 -19.10
CA ALA A 53 0.26 -19.51 -19.89
C ALA A 53 1.03 -19.69 -21.22
N GLY A 54 2.15 -20.41 -21.18
CA GLY A 54 2.94 -20.79 -22.36
C GLY A 54 2.15 -21.63 -23.36
N THR A 55 1.37 -22.61 -22.90
CA THR A 55 0.50 -23.45 -23.74
C THR A 55 -0.49 -22.60 -24.53
N ILE A 56 -1.23 -21.73 -23.83
CA ILE A 56 -2.27 -20.90 -24.45
C ILE A 56 -1.65 -19.99 -25.51
N LYS A 57 -0.53 -19.33 -25.17
CA LYS A 57 0.20 -18.45 -26.08
C LYS A 57 0.71 -19.19 -27.33
N ASP A 58 1.24 -20.40 -27.17
CA ASP A 58 1.72 -21.21 -28.29
C ASP A 58 0.59 -21.69 -29.19
N VAL A 59 -0.50 -22.21 -28.61
CA VAL A 59 -1.68 -22.67 -29.36
C VAL A 59 -2.29 -21.56 -30.19
N VAL A 60 -2.52 -20.37 -29.60
CA VAL A 60 -3.10 -19.22 -30.32
C VAL A 60 -2.20 -18.76 -31.46
N THR A 61 -0.89 -18.64 -31.22
CA THR A 61 0.04 -18.15 -32.24
C THR A 61 0.28 -19.15 -33.37
N ARG A 62 0.23 -20.46 -33.08
CA ARG A 62 0.22 -21.51 -34.12
C ARG A 62 -1.07 -21.50 -34.93
N TYR A 63 -2.23 -21.39 -34.27
CA TYR A 63 -3.54 -21.32 -34.93
C TYR A 63 -3.56 -20.18 -35.96
N TRP A 64 -3.22 -18.96 -35.56
CA TRP A 64 -3.25 -17.81 -36.46
C TRP A 64 -2.24 -17.92 -37.61
N SER A 65 -1.07 -18.51 -37.36
CA SER A 65 -0.11 -18.82 -38.42
C SER A 65 -0.68 -19.80 -39.45
N MET A 66 -1.37 -20.86 -38.99
CA MET A 66 -2.06 -21.82 -39.86
C MET A 66 -3.24 -21.19 -40.61
N CYS A 67 -3.90 -20.19 -40.02
CA CYS A 67 -4.95 -19.38 -40.67
C CYS A 67 -4.40 -18.36 -41.70
N GLY A 68 -3.11 -18.41 -42.03
CA GLY A 68 -2.54 -17.58 -43.08
C GLY A 68 -2.01 -16.22 -42.62
N TYR A 69 -1.76 -16.03 -41.33
CA TYR A 69 -1.15 -14.79 -40.81
C TYR A 69 0.36 -14.91 -40.64
N HIS A 70 1.05 -13.78 -40.70
CA HIS A 70 2.42 -13.64 -40.20
C HIS A 70 2.37 -13.36 -38.70
N VAL A 71 2.95 -14.22 -37.88
CA VAL A 71 2.89 -14.12 -36.41
C VAL A 71 4.31 -14.09 -35.85
N SER A 72 4.86 -12.90 -35.63
CA SER A 72 6.16 -12.74 -34.97
C SER A 72 6.03 -13.06 -33.48
N ARG A 73 6.96 -13.85 -32.94
CA ARG A 73 6.91 -14.33 -31.55
C ARG A 73 8.28 -14.11 -30.92
N ARG A 74 8.42 -13.09 -30.07
CA ARG A 74 9.66 -12.76 -29.38
C ARG A 74 9.48 -12.96 -27.88
N PHE A 75 10.41 -13.67 -27.24
CA PHE A 75 10.40 -13.84 -25.79
C PHE A 75 10.78 -12.52 -25.12
N GLY A 76 10.16 -12.23 -23.97
CA GLY A 76 10.45 -11.07 -23.16
C GLY A 76 10.99 -11.45 -21.80
N TRP A 77 11.89 -10.64 -21.24
CA TRP A 77 12.38 -10.82 -19.87
C TRP A 77 12.20 -9.56 -19.05
N ASP A 78 11.59 -9.70 -17.88
CA ASP A 78 11.62 -8.66 -16.86
C ASP A 78 12.81 -8.89 -15.93
N CYS A 79 13.80 -8.01 -16.07
CA CYS A 79 15.13 -8.16 -15.49
C CYS A 79 15.44 -7.16 -14.37
N HIS A 80 14.50 -6.26 -14.04
CA HIS A 80 14.73 -5.20 -13.07
C HIS A 80 13.80 -5.33 -11.87
N GLY A 81 14.10 -4.53 -10.84
CA GLY A 81 13.26 -4.36 -9.67
C GLY A 81 13.52 -5.37 -8.57
N LEU A 82 12.72 -5.23 -7.52
CA LEU A 82 12.91 -5.92 -6.24
C LEU A 82 12.91 -7.45 -6.30
N PRO A 83 12.21 -8.16 -7.22
CA PRO A 83 12.29 -9.62 -7.28
C PRO A 83 13.70 -10.15 -7.53
N VAL A 84 14.46 -9.53 -8.45
CA VAL A 84 15.84 -9.96 -8.74
C VAL A 84 16.80 -9.54 -7.63
N GLU A 85 16.60 -8.35 -7.07
CA GLU A 85 17.38 -7.86 -5.92
C GLU A 85 17.25 -8.81 -4.72
N TYR A 86 16.02 -9.22 -4.39
CA TYR A 86 15.76 -10.14 -3.29
C TYR A 86 16.38 -11.53 -3.51
N GLU A 87 16.31 -12.06 -4.73
CA GLU A 87 16.95 -13.34 -5.07
C GLU A 87 18.47 -13.25 -4.93
N VAL A 88 19.08 -12.13 -5.33
CA VAL A 88 20.51 -11.87 -5.14
C VAL A 88 20.87 -11.79 -3.66
N GLU A 89 20.08 -11.06 -2.86
CA GLU A 89 20.30 -10.94 -1.41
C GLU A 89 20.23 -12.30 -0.73
N THR A 90 19.22 -13.11 -1.08
CA THR A 90 19.02 -14.45 -0.53
C THR A 90 20.14 -15.41 -0.95
N LYS A 91 20.46 -15.45 -2.24
CA LYS A 91 21.42 -16.40 -2.82
C LYS A 91 22.87 -16.09 -2.45
N PHE A 92 23.22 -14.82 -2.36
CA PHE A 92 24.60 -14.38 -2.08
C PHE A 92 24.79 -13.86 -0.66
N GLY A 93 23.75 -13.86 0.19
CA GLY A 93 23.79 -13.31 1.55
C GLY A 93 24.19 -11.84 1.57
N LEU A 94 23.81 -11.09 0.52
CA LEU A 94 24.17 -9.68 0.39
C LEU A 94 23.12 -8.80 1.05
N LYS A 95 23.56 -7.64 1.53
CA LYS A 95 22.68 -6.53 1.86
C LYS A 95 22.74 -5.50 0.74
N LYS A 96 21.68 -4.71 0.59
CA LYS A 96 21.70 -3.56 -0.32
C LYS A 96 22.91 -2.67 0.00
N PRO A 97 23.55 -2.09 -1.03
CA PRO A 97 24.58 -1.10 -0.81
C PRO A 97 24.02 0.03 0.06
N THR A 98 24.60 0.23 1.24
CA THR A 98 24.45 1.45 2.02
C THR A 98 25.68 2.32 1.76
N ASP A 99 25.54 3.65 1.78
CA ASP A 99 26.66 4.61 1.60
C ASP A 99 27.74 4.54 2.72
N THR A 100 27.79 3.44 3.49
CA THR A 100 28.74 3.20 4.57
C THR A 100 29.90 2.31 4.12
N GLU A 101 31.12 2.70 4.50
CA GLU A 101 32.36 1.97 4.21
C GLU A 101 32.29 0.48 4.64
N GLY A 102 32.61 -0.44 3.72
CA GLY A 102 32.73 -1.89 3.98
C GLY A 102 31.68 -2.79 3.32
N GLY A 103 30.71 -2.25 2.57
CA GLY A 103 29.69 -3.00 1.83
C GLY A 103 30.04 -3.29 0.35
N VAL A 104 29.21 -4.12 -0.31
CA VAL A 104 29.28 -4.35 -1.77
C VAL A 104 28.91 -3.06 -2.49
N THR A 105 29.68 -2.67 -3.52
CA THR A 105 29.40 -1.47 -4.31
C THR A 105 28.13 -1.63 -5.15
N ILE A 106 27.47 -0.52 -5.51
CA ILE A 106 26.30 -0.53 -6.42
C ILE A 106 26.63 -1.25 -7.73
N LYS A 107 27.85 -1.05 -8.27
CA LYS A 107 28.30 -1.70 -9.49
C LYS A 107 28.34 -3.22 -9.33
N GLU A 108 29.01 -3.72 -8.29
CA GLU A 108 29.11 -5.16 -8.02
C GLU A 108 27.74 -5.79 -7.74
N TYR A 109 26.86 -5.08 -7.02
CA TYR A 109 25.50 -5.53 -6.75
C TYR A 109 24.68 -5.67 -8.05
N ASN A 110 24.75 -4.67 -8.93
CA ASN A 110 24.06 -4.68 -10.22
C ASN A 110 24.63 -5.76 -11.17
N GLU A 111 25.94 -6.02 -11.14
CA GLU A 111 26.56 -7.10 -11.89
C GLU A 111 26.09 -8.47 -11.42
N LYS A 112 25.90 -8.66 -10.11
CA LYS A 112 25.30 -9.88 -9.55
C LYS A 112 23.82 -10.04 -9.93
N CYS A 113 23.03 -8.96 -9.93
CA CYS A 113 21.66 -8.98 -10.44
C CYS A 113 21.62 -9.43 -11.90
N ARG A 114 22.51 -8.88 -12.74
CA ARG A 114 22.62 -9.25 -14.15
C ARG A 114 23.01 -10.72 -14.35
N SER A 115 23.92 -11.26 -13.53
CA SER A 115 24.35 -12.66 -13.67
C SER A 115 23.23 -13.66 -13.33
N VAL A 116 22.41 -13.35 -12.32
CA VAL A 116 21.23 -14.16 -11.95
C VAL A 116 20.21 -14.19 -13.08
N VAL A 117 19.90 -13.04 -13.69
CA VAL A 117 18.98 -12.93 -14.82
C VAL A 117 19.45 -13.80 -16.00
N MET A 118 20.73 -13.70 -16.36
CA MET A 118 21.29 -14.48 -17.47
C MET A 118 21.28 -15.99 -17.20
N GLN A 119 21.56 -16.40 -15.95
CA GLN A 119 21.52 -17.80 -15.55
C GLN A 119 20.11 -18.38 -15.74
N TYR A 120 19.07 -17.72 -15.22
CA TYR A 120 17.71 -18.22 -15.34
C TYR A 120 17.20 -18.17 -16.78
N SER A 121 17.60 -17.17 -17.56
CA SER A 121 17.23 -17.06 -18.99
C SER A 121 17.66 -18.30 -19.78
N GLN A 122 18.89 -18.78 -19.57
CA GLN A 122 19.40 -19.98 -20.22
C GLN A 122 18.65 -21.25 -19.81
N GLN A 123 18.37 -21.42 -18.50
CA GLN A 123 17.63 -22.58 -17.99
C GLN A 123 16.19 -22.63 -18.54
N TRP A 124 15.53 -21.48 -18.66
CA TRP A 124 14.21 -21.39 -19.27
C TRP A 124 14.22 -21.75 -20.75
N LYS A 125 15.25 -21.35 -21.52
CA LYS A 125 15.36 -21.70 -22.94
C LYS A 125 15.32 -23.23 -23.12
N GLU A 126 16.01 -23.98 -22.28
CA GLU A 126 16.01 -25.44 -22.30
C GLU A 126 14.63 -26.03 -22.01
N ILE A 127 13.97 -25.55 -20.95
CA ILE A 127 12.65 -26.04 -20.54
C ILE A 127 11.58 -25.71 -21.58
N ILE A 128 11.59 -24.48 -22.11
CA ILE A 128 10.62 -24.03 -23.12
C ILE A 128 10.83 -24.77 -24.45
N LYS A 129 12.09 -25.05 -24.82
CA LYS A 129 12.40 -25.92 -25.97
C LYS A 129 11.84 -27.33 -25.76
N ARG A 130 12.03 -27.93 -24.59
CA ARG A 130 11.48 -29.26 -24.26
C ARG A 130 9.95 -29.27 -24.27
N PHE A 131 9.33 -28.18 -23.82
CA PHE A 131 7.89 -27.96 -23.81
C PHE A 131 7.30 -27.79 -25.22
N GLY A 132 8.13 -27.49 -26.24
CA GLY A 132 7.71 -27.43 -27.64
C GLY A 132 7.09 -26.10 -28.07
N ARG A 133 7.20 -25.05 -27.24
CA ARG A 133 6.70 -23.71 -27.59
C ARG A 133 7.62 -23.04 -28.61
N TRP A 134 7.05 -22.57 -29.73
CA TRP A 134 7.78 -21.87 -30.77
C TRP A 134 7.83 -20.37 -30.47
N ILE A 135 8.98 -19.92 -29.98
CA ILE A 135 9.22 -18.55 -29.55
C ILE A 135 10.70 -18.21 -29.77
N ASP A 136 10.98 -16.98 -30.22
CA ASP A 136 12.35 -16.52 -30.46
C ASP A 136 13.02 -16.09 -29.15
N PHE A 137 14.06 -16.83 -28.76
CA PHE A 137 14.93 -16.52 -27.62
C PHE A 137 16.21 -15.77 -28.02
N ASP A 138 16.57 -15.77 -29.30
CA ASP A 138 17.83 -15.19 -29.77
C ASP A 138 17.66 -13.69 -30.04
N ASN A 139 16.51 -13.30 -30.59
CA ASN A 139 16.09 -11.90 -30.70
C ASN A 139 15.09 -11.52 -29.60
N ASP A 140 15.35 -11.96 -28.37
CA ASP A 140 14.52 -11.60 -27.22
C ASP A 140 14.57 -10.09 -26.91
N TYR A 141 13.68 -9.63 -26.04
CA TYR A 141 13.81 -8.32 -25.43
C TYR A 141 13.97 -8.46 -23.92
N LYS A 142 14.94 -7.77 -23.36
CA LYS A 142 15.19 -7.73 -21.92
C LYS A 142 15.04 -6.30 -21.43
N THR A 143 14.39 -6.08 -20.29
CA THR A 143 14.24 -4.73 -19.75
C THR A 143 15.58 -4.07 -19.37
N LEU A 144 16.65 -4.86 -19.23
CA LEU A 144 18.03 -4.40 -19.02
C LEU A 144 18.75 -3.94 -20.31
N ASN A 145 18.17 -4.14 -21.49
CA ASN A 145 18.78 -3.71 -22.74
C ASN A 145 18.73 -2.17 -22.84
N ALA A 146 19.84 -1.54 -23.23
CA ALA A 146 19.94 -0.08 -23.29
C ALA A 146 18.87 0.56 -24.18
N SER A 147 18.56 -0.04 -25.33
CA SER A 147 17.51 0.43 -26.25
C SER A 147 16.10 0.34 -25.64
N PHE A 148 15.85 -0.65 -24.79
CA PHE A 148 14.59 -0.77 -24.05
C PHE A 148 14.49 0.33 -22.99
N MET A 149 15.56 0.53 -22.22
CA MET A 149 15.63 1.59 -21.20
C MET A 149 15.49 2.99 -21.81
N GLU A 150 16.09 3.24 -22.98
CA GLU A 150 15.93 4.49 -23.73
C GLU A 150 14.47 4.72 -24.14
N SER A 151 13.77 3.66 -24.58
CA SER A 151 12.33 3.73 -24.90
C SER A 151 11.49 4.06 -23.66
N VAL A 152 11.86 3.51 -22.48
CA VAL A 152 11.23 3.85 -21.20
C VAL A 152 11.48 5.32 -20.84
N TRP A 153 12.70 5.83 -21.02
CA TRP A 153 13.02 7.25 -20.81
C TRP A 153 12.24 8.16 -21.75
N TRP A 154 12.10 7.78 -23.01
CA TRP A 154 11.25 8.50 -23.96
C TRP A 154 9.80 8.53 -23.49
N ALA A 155 9.22 7.40 -23.08
CA ALA A 155 7.85 7.32 -22.60
C ALA A 155 7.65 8.17 -21.33
N PHE A 156 8.59 8.11 -20.38
CA PHE A 156 8.58 8.95 -19.18
C PHE A 156 8.65 10.43 -19.54
N LYS A 157 9.53 10.83 -20.47
CA LYS A 157 9.62 12.20 -20.98
C LYS A 157 8.30 12.66 -21.61
N GLN A 158 7.61 11.80 -22.36
CA GLN A 158 6.28 12.13 -22.92
C GLN A 158 5.26 12.39 -21.81
N LEU A 159 5.22 11.56 -20.76
CA LEU A 159 4.33 11.78 -19.62
C LEU A 159 4.68 13.08 -18.88
N TYR A 160 5.98 13.34 -18.70
CA TYR A 160 6.47 14.55 -18.05
C TYR A 160 6.09 15.81 -18.84
N GLN A 161 6.30 15.81 -20.15
CA GLN A 161 5.94 16.92 -21.05
C GLN A 161 4.42 17.19 -21.07
N LYS A 162 3.59 16.16 -20.86
CA LYS A 162 2.14 16.30 -20.72
C LYS A 162 1.69 16.79 -19.34
N GLY A 163 2.62 17.06 -18.41
CA GLY A 163 2.30 17.45 -17.04
C GLY A 163 1.60 16.33 -16.26
N LEU A 164 1.80 15.07 -16.66
CA LEU A 164 1.24 13.89 -15.99
C LEU A 164 2.14 13.38 -14.88
N VAL A 165 3.41 13.80 -14.85
CA VAL A 165 4.38 13.42 -13.83
C VAL A 165 4.48 14.54 -12.80
N TYR A 166 4.33 14.22 -11.52
CA TYR A 166 4.49 15.18 -10.43
C TYR A 166 5.20 14.55 -9.24
N GLN A 167 5.97 15.36 -8.52
CA GLN A 167 6.49 14.98 -7.22
C GLN A 167 5.42 15.27 -6.17
N GLY A 168 5.18 14.29 -5.31
CA GLY A 168 4.21 14.44 -4.23
C GLY A 168 4.70 13.72 -2.99
N VAL A 169 4.05 14.03 -1.87
CA VAL A 169 4.11 13.19 -0.68
C VAL A 169 2.82 12.38 -0.70
N LYS A 170 2.94 11.07 -0.88
CA LYS A 170 1.81 10.17 -0.63
C LYS A 170 2.18 9.21 0.47
N VAL A 171 1.18 8.91 1.29
CA VAL A 171 1.25 7.78 2.21
C VAL A 171 1.16 6.52 1.36
N MET A 172 2.22 5.72 1.39
CA MET A 172 2.30 4.46 0.64
C MET A 172 2.62 3.31 1.58
N PRO A 173 2.21 2.08 1.25
CA PRO A 173 2.69 0.91 1.95
C PRO A 173 4.21 0.82 1.76
N TYR A 174 4.93 0.65 2.85
CA TYR A 174 6.39 0.74 2.90
C TYR A 174 6.96 -0.49 3.60
N SER A 175 7.92 -1.13 2.94
CA SER A 175 8.64 -2.29 3.48
C SER A 175 9.90 -1.80 4.18
N THR A 176 9.92 -1.92 5.50
CA THR A 176 11.08 -1.55 6.34
C THR A 176 12.27 -2.47 6.12
N ALA A 177 12.04 -3.75 5.81
CA ALA A 177 13.10 -4.70 5.48
C ALA A 177 13.73 -4.45 4.11
N CYS A 178 12.95 -3.98 3.13
CA CYS A 178 13.43 -3.73 1.76
C CYS A 178 13.78 -2.26 1.49
N THR A 179 13.58 -1.39 2.49
CA THR A 179 13.80 0.07 2.48
C THR A 179 13.18 0.77 1.27
N THR A 180 11.94 0.41 0.93
CA THR A 180 11.27 0.88 -0.28
C THR A 180 9.74 0.92 -0.13
N PRO A 181 9.07 1.91 -0.76
CA PRO A 181 7.63 1.84 -0.95
C PRO A 181 7.25 0.68 -1.89
N LEU A 182 6.03 0.17 -1.69
CA LEU A 182 5.37 -0.82 -2.53
C LEU A 182 4.15 -0.21 -3.21
N SER A 183 3.73 -0.79 -4.32
CA SER A 183 2.44 -0.44 -4.92
C SER A 183 1.26 -1.01 -4.13
N ASN A 184 0.07 -0.45 -4.28
CA ASN A 184 -1.16 -1.00 -3.68
C ASN A 184 -1.42 -2.44 -4.12
N PHE A 185 -1.03 -2.81 -5.35
CA PHE A 185 -1.14 -4.17 -5.84
C PHE A 185 -0.20 -5.13 -5.09
N GLU A 186 1.04 -4.71 -4.81
CA GLU A 186 2.01 -5.51 -4.05
C GLU A 186 1.65 -5.64 -2.57
N ALA A 187 1.14 -4.58 -1.94
CA ALA A 187 0.71 -4.61 -0.55
C ALA A 187 -0.47 -5.57 -0.31
N ASN A 188 -1.31 -5.77 -1.33
CA ASN A 188 -2.47 -6.64 -1.27
C ASN A 188 -2.18 -8.13 -1.47
N GLN A 189 -0.92 -8.53 -1.70
CA GLN A 189 -0.57 -9.92 -2.00
C GLN A 189 -0.39 -10.81 -0.75
N ASN A 190 -0.08 -10.24 0.42
CA ASN A 190 0.30 -11.01 1.60
C ASN A 190 -0.35 -10.46 2.87
N TYR A 191 -1.66 -10.63 3.00
CA TYR A 191 -2.38 -10.31 4.23
C TYR A 191 -2.32 -11.45 5.24
N LYS A 192 -2.06 -11.12 6.51
CA LYS A 192 -1.99 -12.09 7.60
C LYS A 192 -2.83 -11.63 8.78
N ASN A 193 -3.51 -12.57 9.43
CA ASN A 193 -4.21 -12.29 10.69
C ASN A 193 -3.20 -12.23 11.82
N VAL A 194 -3.09 -11.06 12.46
CA VAL A 194 -2.15 -10.82 13.55
C VAL A 194 -2.88 -10.32 14.80
N PRO A 195 -2.48 -10.79 15.98
CA PRO A 195 -2.93 -10.19 17.23
C PRO A 195 -2.23 -8.84 17.41
N GLU A 196 -2.99 -7.77 17.53
CA GLU A 196 -2.50 -6.44 17.86
C GLU A 196 -3.18 -5.88 19.11
N THR A 197 -2.44 -5.05 19.83
CA THR A 197 -2.97 -4.34 20.99
C THR A 197 -3.64 -3.06 20.52
N ALA A 198 -4.97 -3.00 20.63
CA ALA A 198 -5.72 -1.78 20.40
C ALA A 198 -5.90 -1.01 21.71
N ILE A 199 -5.90 0.31 21.61
CA ILE A 199 -6.03 1.20 22.76
C ILE A 199 -7.08 2.28 22.50
N THR A 200 -7.77 2.65 23.57
CA THR A 200 -8.59 3.87 23.62
C THR A 200 -7.86 4.92 24.45
N VAL A 201 -7.66 6.11 23.87
CA VAL A 201 -6.91 7.21 24.47
C VAL A 201 -7.78 8.46 24.54
N GLY A 202 -7.77 9.14 25.67
CA GLY A 202 -8.50 10.38 25.89
C GLY A 202 -7.66 11.62 25.59
N PHE A 203 -8.15 12.46 24.69
CA PHE A 203 -7.56 13.77 24.40
C PHE A 203 -8.34 14.83 25.15
N LYS A 204 -7.67 15.63 25.97
CA LYS A 204 -8.34 16.65 26.79
C LYS A 204 -8.75 17.84 25.95
N LEU A 205 -10.04 18.16 25.88
CA LEU A 205 -10.51 19.36 25.22
C LEU A 205 -10.05 20.62 25.99
N LEU A 206 -9.66 21.65 25.25
CA LEU A 206 -9.30 22.96 25.81
C LEU A 206 -10.54 23.86 26.00
N ASP A 207 -11.59 23.59 25.24
CA ASP A 207 -12.88 24.27 25.32
C ASP A 207 -13.98 23.22 25.39
N ASP A 208 -14.80 23.32 26.43
CA ASP A 208 -15.77 22.32 26.86
C ASP A 208 -17.19 22.89 26.99
N GLN A 209 -17.46 23.99 26.30
CA GLN A 209 -18.76 24.67 26.31
C GLN A 209 -19.60 24.24 25.11
N PHE A 210 -20.71 23.55 25.36
CA PHE A 210 -21.68 23.11 24.34
C PHE A 210 -23.07 23.70 24.62
N GLU A 211 -23.81 24.10 23.58
CA GLU A 211 -25.11 24.77 23.73
C GLU A 211 -26.17 23.90 24.42
N ASN A 212 -26.20 22.59 24.15
CA ASN A 212 -27.22 21.66 24.64
C ASN A 212 -26.78 20.88 25.89
N GLN A 213 -26.03 21.52 26.77
CA GLN A 213 -25.37 20.90 27.90
C GLN A 213 -26.18 21.08 29.19
N LYS A 214 -26.48 19.99 29.90
CA LYS A 214 -27.26 20.02 31.15
C LYS A 214 -26.57 20.84 32.24
N GLU A 215 -27.35 21.57 33.04
CA GLU A 215 -26.86 22.31 34.22
C GLU A 215 -26.25 21.37 35.28
N GLY A 216 -25.34 21.89 36.11
CA GLY A 216 -24.74 21.14 37.23
C GLY A 216 -23.47 20.34 36.88
N ILE A 217 -22.75 20.74 35.84
CA ILE A 217 -21.44 20.18 35.51
C ILE A 217 -20.37 20.71 36.45
N ASP A 218 -19.47 19.81 36.85
CA ASP A 218 -18.29 20.18 37.57
C ASP A 218 -17.24 20.71 36.59
N GLU A 219 -17.16 22.03 36.45
CA GLU A 219 -16.21 22.72 35.58
C GLU A 219 -14.74 22.40 35.91
N LYS A 220 -14.46 21.79 37.07
CA LYS A 220 -13.10 21.36 37.44
C LYS A 220 -12.70 20.04 36.80
N LEU A 221 -13.65 19.24 36.31
CA LEU A 221 -13.36 17.96 35.69
C LEU A 221 -13.00 18.13 34.21
N PRO A 222 -11.94 17.47 33.71
CA PRO A 222 -11.60 17.54 32.30
C PRO A 222 -12.60 16.78 31.44
N THR A 223 -12.85 17.29 30.23
CA THR A 223 -13.55 16.55 29.18
C THR A 223 -12.55 15.95 28.22
N LEU A 224 -12.63 14.63 28.04
CA LEU A 224 -11.78 13.84 27.17
C LEU A 224 -12.58 13.36 25.95
N ILE A 225 -12.14 13.73 24.76
CA ILE A 225 -12.61 13.12 23.52
C ILE A 225 -11.81 11.82 23.30
N LEU A 226 -12.50 10.69 23.19
CA LEU A 226 -11.85 9.38 23.19
C LEU A 226 -11.63 8.91 21.76
N ALA A 227 -10.39 8.69 21.35
CA ALA A 227 -10.07 8.07 20.06
C ALA A 227 -9.53 6.65 20.28
N TRP A 228 -9.75 5.80 19.28
CA TRP A 228 -9.30 4.42 19.27
C TRP A 228 -8.24 4.20 18.19
N THR A 229 -7.23 3.37 18.48
CA THR A 229 -6.20 3.01 17.51
C THR A 229 -5.62 1.63 17.76
N THR A 230 -5.20 0.99 16.67
CA THR A 230 -4.41 -0.26 16.66
C THR A 230 -2.92 0.00 16.47
N THR A 231 -2.51 1.26 16.25
CA THR A 231 -1.13 1.64 15.96
C THR A 231 -0.63 2.71 16.94
N PRO A 232 -0.39 2.37 18.22
CA PRO A 232 0.07 3.33 19.23
C PRO A 232 1.30 4.13 18.80
N TRP A 233 2.24 3.51 18.07
CA TRP A 233 3.44 4.16 17.52
C TRP A 233 3.18 5.38 16.62
N THR A 234 1.96 5.56 16.10
CA THR A 234 1.60 6.74 15.30
C THR A 234 1.14 7.93 16.15
N LEU A 235 0.78 7.72 17.43
CA LEU A 235 0.30 8.77 18.35
C LEU A 235 1.28 9.93 18.59
N PRO A 236 2.61 9.72 18.64
CA PRO A 236 3.59 10.81 18.65
C PRO A 236 3.40 11.81 17.50
N SER A 237 2.88 11.36 16.36
CA SER A 237 2.67 12.14 15.12
C SER A 237 1.22 12.61 14.95
N ASN A 238 0.40 12.55 15.99
CA ASN A 238 -0.97 13.03 15.95
C ASN A 238 -1.03 14.55 15.71
N LEU A 239 -1.82 14.98 14.71
CA LEU A 239 -2.02 16.40 14.39
C LEU A 239 -3.48 16.85 14.49
N ALA A 240 -4.44 15.94 14.40
CA ALA A 240 -5.87 16.23 14.50
C ALA A 240 -6.67 15.04 15.05
N LEU A 241 -7.96 15.26 15.33
CA LEU A 241 -8.93 14.20 15.55
C LEU A 241 -10.03 14.31 14.49
N CYS A 242 -10.47 13.20 13.92
CA CYS A 242 -11.50 13.18 12.90
C CYS A 242 -12.83 12.64 13.46
N VAL A 243 -13.91 13.36 13.17
CA VAL A 243 -15.29 13.01 13.48
C VAL A 243 -16.13 13.03 12.21
N HIS A 244 -17.29 12.37 12.22
CA HIS A 244 -18.26 12.50 11.13
C HIS A 244 -19.24 13.63 11.45
N LEU A 245 -19.51 14.53 10.50
CA LEU A 245 -20.34 15.73 10.73
C LEU A 245 -21.76 15.38 11.21
N GLU A 246 -22.36 14.38 10.59
CA GLU A 246 -23.76 14.02 10.82
C GLU A 246 -23.99 13.09 12.02
N TYR A 247 -22.95 12.64 12.71
CA TYR A 247 -23.13 11.69 13.81
C TYR A 247 -23.44 12.44 15.10
N ASP A 248 -24.15 11.76 16.01
CA ASP A 248 -24.47 12.28 17.32
C ASP A 248 -23.47 11.74 18.33
N TYR A 249 -22.70 12.65 18.90
CA TYR A 249 -21.75 12.37 19.96
C TYR A 249 -22.42 12.62 21.31
N ILE A 250 -22.03 11.88 22.34
CA ILE A 250 -22.57 12.08 23.67
C ILE A 250 -21.45 12.37 24.66
N LYS A 251 -21.71 13.33 25.55
CA LYS A 251 -20.88 13.62 26.71
C LYS A 251 -21.50 12.96 27.94
N PHE A 252 -20.72 12.18 28.67
CA PHE A 252 -21.15 11.55 29.92
C PHE A 252 -20.03 11.50 30.94
N LYS A 253 -20.38 11.39 32.23
CA LYS A 253 -19.39 11.28 33.32
C LYS A 253 -18.85 9.87 33.37
N ASN A 254 -17.54 9.70 33.46
CA ASN A 254 -16.95 8.37 33.61
C ASN A 254 -17.35 7.72 34.96
N LYS A 255 -17.24 6.40 35.05
CA LYS A 255 -17.63 5.60 36.24
C LYS A 255 -17.04 6.11 37.56
N ASN A 256 -15.79 6.55 37.53
CA ASN A 256 -15.07 7.03 38.72
C ASN A 256 -15.37 8.49 39.07
N GLY A 257 -16.15 9.19 38.23
CA GLY A 257 -16.50 10.59 38.44
C GLY A 257 -15.34 11.58 38.27
N THR A 258 -14.24 11.18 37.64
CA THR A 258 -13.00 11.95 37.51
C THR A 258 -12.86 12.74 36.21
N ALA A 259 -13.67 12.43 35.19
CA ALA A 259 -13.65 13.11 33.90
C ALA A 259 -14.98 12.93 33.17
N TYR A 260 -15.23 13.78 32.17
CA TYR A 260 -16.27 13.56 31.18
C TYR A 260 -15.67 12.94 29.91
N TRP A 261 -16.39 12.03 29.28
CA TRP A 261 -15.97 11.37 28.05
C TRP A 261 -16.92 11.71 26.90
N ILE A 262 -16.35 11.88 25.71
CA ILE A 262 -17.07 12.08 24.45
C ILE A 262 -16.75 10.92 23.50
N VAL A 263 -17.80 10.26 23.03
CA VAL A 263 -17.78 9.20 21.99
C VAL A 263 -19.03 9.31 21.12
N VAL A 264 -19.04 8.65 19.97
CA VAL A 264 -20.28 8.52 19.19
C VAL A 264 -21.29 7.67 19.98
N LYS A 265 -22.57 8.04 19.98
CA LYS A 265 -23.61 7.44 20.82
C LYS A 265 -23.65 5.91 20.71
N GLU A 266 -23.50 5.38 19.50
CA GLU A 266 -23.53 3.95 19.19
C GLU A 266 -22.31 3.18 19.77
N ARG A 267 -21.24 3.88 20.16
CA ARG A 267 -19.99 3.29 20.67
C ARG A 267 -19.78 3.43 22.16
N VAL A 268 -20.79 3.84 22.93
CA VAL A 268 -20.76 3.73 24.41
C VAL A 268 -20.35 2.32 24.87
N PRO A 269 -20.89 1.21 24.31
CA PRO A 269 -20.49 -0.14 24.73
C PRO A 269 -19.01 -0.47 24.50
N ALA A 270 -18.29 0.30 23.67
CA ALA A 270 -16.87 0.08 23.42
C ALA A 270 -16.00 0.57 24.60
N VAL A 271 -16.48 1.57 25.35
CA VAL A 271 -15.70 2.29 26.38
C VAL A 271 -16.19 2.09 27.81
N VAL A 272 -17.40 1.54 28.01
CA VAL A 272 -17.92 1.18 29.33
C VAL A 272 -18.30 -0.29 29.42
N ASP A 273 -18.49 -0.78 30.64
CA ASP A 273 -18.98 -2.14 30.88
C ASP A 273 -20.42 -2.31 30.34
N ALA A 274 -20.74 -3.47 29.77
CA ALA A 274 -22.05 -3.73 29.16
C ALA A 274 -23.24 -3.45 30.10
N LYS A 275 -23.06 -3.63 31.41
CA LYS A 275 -24.08 -3.39 32.45
C LYS A 275 -24.35 -1.90 32.71
N GLU A 276 -23.45 -1.03 32.27
CA GLU A 276 -23.51 0.42 32.53
C GLU A 276 -24.04 1.21 31.34
N VAL A 277 -24.16 0.58 30.17
CA VAL A 277 -24.58 1.24 28.91
C VAL A 277 -25.91 1.95 29.08
N ASP A 278 -26.94 1.28 29.58
CA ASP A 278 -28.27 1.88 29.77
C ASP A 278 -28.23 3.03 30.79
N ALA A 279 -27.45 2.86 31.87
CA ALA A 279 -27.28 3.91 32.87
C ALA A 279 -26.60 5.15 32.29
N VAL A 280 -25.59 4.98 31.43
CA VAL A 280 -24.91 6.08 30.73
C VAL A 280 -25.84 6.76 29.73
N LEU A 281 -26.57 5.99 28.92
CA LEU A 281 -27.48 6.52 27.90
C LEU A 281 -28.65 7.30 28.53
N ASN A 282 -29.10 6.91 29.72
CA ASN A 282 -30.13 7.63 30.46
C ASN A 282 -29.59 8.90 31.17
N ASN A 283 -28.29 8.96 31.45
CA ASN A 283 -27.64 10.07 32.17
C ASN A 283 -26.67 10.87 31.29
N VAL A 284 -26.97 10.99 30.00
CA VAL A 284 -26.20 11.84 29.07
C VAL A 284 -26.26 13.30 29.52
N ILE A 285 -25.10 13.96 29.51
CA ILE A 285 -24.92 15.36 29.92
C ILE A 285 -25.19 16.29 28.75
N ALA A 286 -24.70 15.93 27.56
CA ALA A 286 -24.92 16.66 26.33
C ALA A 286 -24.96 15.68 25.16
N THR A 287 -25.82 15.96 24.19
CA THR A 287 -25.73 15.39 22.84
C THR A 287 -25.20 16.47 21.92
N ILE A 288 -24.12 16.15 21.21
CA ILE A 288 -23.29 17.08 20.47
C ILE A 288 -23.26 16.60 19.02
N LYS A 289 -23.57 17.48 18.06
CA LYS A 289 -23.44 17.11 16.66
C LYS A 289 -21.96 17.09 16.27
N GLY A 290 -21.57 16.19 15.37
CA GLY A 290 -20.19 16.16 14.86
C GLY A 290 -19.74 17.52 14.32
N SER A 291 -20.63 18.27 13.67
CA SER A 291 -20.40 19.66 13.24
C SER A 291 -19.96 20.60 14.36
N ASP A 292 -20.44 20.39 15.59
CA ASP A 292 -20.19 21.27 16.74
C ASP A 292 -18.86 20.94 17.44
N LEU A 293 -18.31 19.75 17.14
CA LEU A 293 -16.97 19.34 17.56
C LEU A 293 -15.90 19.89 16.63
N VAL A 294 -16.18 20.05 15.33
CA VAL A 294 -15.20 20.53 14.34
C VAL A 294 -14.65 21.90 14.75
N GLY A 295 -13.33 22.04 14.70
CA GLY A 295 -12.61 23.26 15.09
C GLY A 295 -12.27 23.35 16.58
N ARG A 296 -12.87 22.53 17.45
CA ARG A 296 -12.50 22.48 18.88
C ARG A 296 -11.05 22.04 19.05
N ARG A 297 -10.35 22.65 20.01
CA ARG A 297 -8.94 22.35 20.31
C ARG A 297 -8.80 21.36 21.45
N TYR A 298 -7.75 20.56 21.39
CA TYR A 298 -7.38 19.61 22.45
C TYR A 298 -5.90 19.73 22.82
N GLU A 299 -5.58 19.27 24.03
CA GLU A 299 -4.20 19.13 24.51
C GLU A 299 -3.54 17.91 23.85
N PRO A 300 -2.40 18.07 23.15
CA PRO A 300 -1.73 16.95 22.50
C PRO A 300 -1.16 15.96 23.52
N LEU A 301 -1.19 14.67 23.18
CA LEU A 301 -0.66 13.60 24.04
C LEU A 301 0.85 13.73 24.26
N PHE A 302 1.56 14.11 23.20
CA PHE A 302 3.01 14.28 23.17
C PHE A 302 3.37 15.69 22.71
N LYS A 303 4.42 16.26 23.30
CA LYS A 303 4.90 17.62 23.01
C LYS A 303 6.09 17.61 22.06
N TYR A 304 6.05 16.71 21.07
CA TYR A 304 7.03 16.63 19.99
C TYR A 304 6.71 17.67 18.89
N PHE A 305 7.68 17.86 17.99
CA PHE A 305 7.54 18.74 16.84
C PHE A 305 7.22 20.20 17.19
N LYS A 306 8.02 20.81 18.08
CA LYS A 306 7.89 22.24 18.45
C LYS A 306 8.02 23.18 17.25
N ASN A 307 8.82 22.79 16.25
CA ASN A 307 8.96 23.47 14.97
C ASN A 307 7.66 23.53 14.14
N LEU A 308 6.66 22.68 14.45
CA LEU A 308 5.35 22.66 13.79
C LEU A 308 4.28 23.49 14.52
N GLU A 309 4.63 24.25 15.57
CA GLU A 309 3.67 25.10 16.31
C GLU A 309 3.02 26.17 15.44
N GLN A 310 3.68 26.54 14.34
CA GLN A 310 3.20 27.56 13.39
C GLN A 310 2.12 27.04 12.44
N MET A 311 1.84 25.72 12.43
CA MET A 311 0.81 25.15 11.57
C MET A 311 -0.59 25.63 11.98
N PRO A 312 -1.39 26.17 11.04
CA PRO A 312 -2.74 26.61 11.34
C PRO A 312 -3.59 25.42 11.79
N ARG A 313 -4.43 25.63 12.82
CA ARG A 313 -5.39 24.62 13.34
C ARG A 313 -4.77 23.27 13.77
N ARG A 314 -3.48 23.19 14.07
CA ARG A 314 -2.91 22.00 14.71
C ARG A 314 -3.63 21.68 16.04
N HIS A 315 -3.83 20.38 16.30
CA HIS A 315 -4.55 19.83 17.44
C HIS A 315 -5.99 20.35 17.56
N THR A 316 -6.70 20.37 16.42
CA THR A 316 -8.14 20.59 16.36
C THR A 316 -8.87 19.35 15.89
N VAL A 317 -10.18 19.31 16.13
CA VAL A 317 -11.07 18.33 15.52
C VAL A 317 -11.38 18.75 14.07
N VAL A 318 -11.32 17.79 13.15
CA VAL A 318 -11.67 17.91 11.73
C VAL A 318 -12.77 16.92 11.37
N SER A 319 -13.36 17.06 10.18
CA SER A 319 -14.40 16.17 9.69
C SER A 319 -13.89 15.22 8.59
N GLY A 320 -14.46 14.02 8.55
CA GLY A 320 -14.20 13.04 7.49
C GLY A 320 -15.27 11.96 7.43
N ASP A 321 -15.71 11.65 6.22
CA ASP A 321 -16.82 10.72 5.97
C ASP A 321 -16.41 9.25 6.14
N TYR A 322 -15.11 8.97 6.14
CA TYR A 322 -14.55 7.62 6.37
C TYR A 322 -14.73 7.12 7.81
N VAL A 323 -15.11 8.00 8.74
CA VAL A 323 -15.35 7.64 10.14
C VAL A 323 -16.60 6.78 10.26
N LYS A 324 -16.44 5.56 10.77
CA LYS A 324 -17.53 4.59 10.93
C LYS A 324 -18.18 4.66 12.32
N ARG A 325 -19.48 4.37 12.38
CA ARG A 325 -20.26 4.30 13.64
C ARG A 325 -20.05 3.03 14.45
N ASP A 326 -19.52 1.97 13.83
CA ASP A 326 -19.43 0.62 14.38
C ASP A 326 -18.01 0.20 14.78
N SER A 327 -17.01 1.06 14.55
CA SER A 327 -15.60 0.82 14.86
C SER A 327 -15.05 1.79 15.89
N GLY A 328 -14.16 1.28 16.77
CA GLY A 328 -13.50 2.08 17.80
C GLY A 328 -14.48 2.86 18.69
N THR A 329 -14.32 4.18 18.74
CA THR A 329 -15.17 5.13 19.49
C THR A 329 -15.99 6.06 18.58
N GLY A 330 -15.91 5.89 17.25
CA GLY A 330 -16.43 6.86 16.28
C GLY A 330 -15.65 8.17 16.20
N ILE A 331 -14.42 8.20 16.75
CA ILE A 331 -13.45 9.30 16.65
C ILE A 331 -12.10 8.68 16.29
N VAL A 332 -11.45 9.22 15.28
CA VAL A 332 -10.17 8.72 14.76
C VAL A 332 -9.06 9.71 15.10
N HIS A 333 -7.92 9.25 15.61
CA HIS A 333 -6.75 10.14 15.70
C HIS A 333 -6.11 10.23 14.32
N CYS A 334 -5.72 11.42 13.89
CA CYS A 334 -5.11 11.60 12.58
C CYS A 334 -3.60 11.78 12.71
N ALA A 335 -2.85 10.88 12.08
CA ALA A 335 -1.41 10.96 11.89
C ALA A 335 -1.14 11.03 10.38
N PRO A 336 -1.21 12.22 9.75
CA PRO A 336 -1.37 12.38 8.30
C PRO A 336 -0.23 11.84 7.46
N PHE A 337 0.95 11.60 8.04
CA PHE A 337 2.07 10.99 7.33
C PHE A 337 2.09 9.45 7.41
N PHE A 338 1.07 8.85 8.03
CA PHE A 338 0.94 7.41 8.22
C PHE A 338 -0.43 6.86 7.80
N GLY A 339 -1.36 7.71 7.33
CA GLY A 339 -2.66 7.32 6.77
C GLY A 339 -3.09 8.22 5.61
N GLU A 340 -3.60 7.64 4.52
CA GLU A 340 -4.06 8.38 3.33
C GLU A 340 -5.32 9.22 3.61
N ASP A 341 -6.29 8.64 4.32
CA ASP A 341 -7.48 9.36 4.76
C ASP A 341 -7.12 10.48 5.73
N ASP A 342 -6.25 10.20 6.70
CA ASP A 342 -5.72 11.17 7.65
C ASP A 342 -5.05 12.36 6.93
N TYR A 343 -4.22 12.09 5.92
CA TYR A 343 -3.59 13.11 5.10
C TYR A 343 -4.64 14.00 4.41
N SER A 344 -5.66 13.38 3.81
CA SER A 344 -6.70 14.05 3.04
C SER A 344 -7.59 14.93 3.92
N VAL A 345 -8.00 14.45 5.10
CA VAL A 345 -8.83 15.22 6.04
C VAL A 345 -8.03 16.30 6.77
N CYS A 346 -6.75 16.09 7.06
CA CYS A 346 -5.90 17.13 7.61
C CYS A 346 -5.67 18.28 6.61
N ILE A 347 -5.56 17.99 5.31
CA ILE A 347 -5.51 19.02 4.27
C ILE A 347 -6.85 19.76 4.18
N SER A 348 -7.94 19.02 4.03
CA SER A 348 -9.28 19.60 3.85
C SER A 348 -9.75 20.40 5.06
N GLY A 349 -9.38 19.96 6.28
CA GLY A 349 -9.63 20.65 7.54
C GLY A 349 -8.71 21.85 7.81
N GLY A 350 -7.74 22.11 6.92
CA GLY A 350 -6.80 23.23 7.03
C GLY A 350 -5.74 23.06 8.14
N VAL A 351 -5.50 21.82 8.58
CA VAL A 351 -4.41 21.46 9.51
C VAL A 351 -3.06 21.45 8.77
N MET A 352 -3.09 21.12 7.48
CA MET A 352 -1.93 21.07 6.59
C MET A 352 -2.25 21.68 5.22
N THR A 353 -1.21 22.17 4.54
CA THR A 353 -1.29 22.78 3.19
C THR A 353 -0.96 21.80 2.05
N GLY A 354 -0.55 20.57 2.37
CA GLY A 354 -0.28 19.46 1.45
C GLY A 354 1.02 19.57 0.66
N LYS A 355 1.29 20.70 0.00
CA LYS A 355 2.39 20.83 -0.99
C LYS A 355 3.71 21.35 -0.43
N GLU A 356 3.64 22.19 0.60
CA GLU A 356 4.80 22.81 1.25
C GLU A 356 4.49 22.96 2.73
N GLY A 357 5.18 22.18 3.55
CA GLY A 357 4.92 22.19 4.98
C GLY A 357 5.87 21.25 5.72
N PRO A 358 6.20 21.57 6.98
CA PRO A 358 7.11 20.75 7.74
C PRO A 358 6.51 19.38 8.08
N ILE A 359 7.32 18.33 7.94
CA ILE A 359 6.87 16.93 7.89
C ILE A 359 6.85 16.33 9.30
N ALA A 360 5.71 15.79 9.72
CA ALA A 360 5.55 15.03 10.97
C ALA A 360 5.67 13.52 10.70
N CYS A 361 6.77 13.10 10.08
CA CYS A 361 7.06 11.70 9.78
C CYS A 361 8.40 11.31 10.43
N PRO A 362 8.41 11.05 11.75
CA PRO A 362 9.63 10.83 12.52
C PRO A 362 10.14 9.38 12.37
N VAL A 363 10.13 8.83 11.16
CA VAL A 363 10.46 7.43 10.89
C VAL A 363 11.43 7.38 9.72
N ASP A 364 12.60 6.79 9.94
CA ASP A 364 13.62 6.63 8.90
C ASP A 364 13.26 5.52 7.90
N ASP A 365 14.17 5.22 6.98
CA ASP A 365 13.93 4.23 5.93
C ASP A 365 13.97 2.78 6.44
N ASN A 366 14.47 2.55 7.65
CA ASN A 366 14.50 1.25 8.33
C ASN A 366 13.28 1.04 9.25
N GLY A 367 12.38 2.02 9.34
CA GLY A 367 11.24 1.97 10.25
C GLY A 367 11.60 2.28 11.70
N CYS A 368 12.71 2.98 11.94
CA CYS A 368 13.12 3.42 13.27
C CYS A 368 12.72 4.88 13.52
N PHE A 369 12.40 5.23 14.76
CA PHE A 369 12.11 6.61 15.11
C PHE A 369 13.32 7.53 14.91
N THR A 370 13.10 8.74 14.41
CA THR A 370 14.12 9.78 14.27
C THR A 370 14.20 10.66 15.53
N ARG A 371 15.13 11.62 15.55
CA ARG A 371 15.40 12.46 16.74
C ARG A 371 14.26 13.39 17.16
N GLU A 372 13.28 13.62 16.28
CA GLU A 372 12.08 14.39 16.56
C GLU A 372 11.20 13.73 17.64
N VAL A 373 11.30 12.41 17.79
CA VAL A 373 10.71 11.61 18.88
C VAL A 373 11.86 11.04 19.71
N ASP A 374 12.44 11.91 20.53
CA ASP A 374 13.66 11.66 21.31
C ASP A 374 13.58 10.46 22.25
N ASP A 375 12.43 10.25 22.91
CA ASP A 375 12.19 9.13 23.82
C ASP A 375 12.39 7.74 23.18
N TYR A 376 12.25 7.64 21.85
CA TYR A 376 12.29 6.38 21.10
C TYR A 376 13.30 6.37 19.94
N ALA A 377 14.12 7.42 19.81
CA ALA A 377 15.02 7.59 18.66
C ALA A 377 15.94 6.38 18.44
N GLY A 378 16.03 5.94 17.18
CA GLY A 378 16.83 4.79 16.74
C GLY A 378 16.19 3.42 16.97
N ARG A 379 14.99 3.35 17.56
CA ARG A 379 14.27 2.09 17.82
C ARG A 379 13.19 1.86 16.78
N TYR A 380 12.96 0.59 16.44
CA TYR A 380 11.90 0.18 15.52
C TYR A 380 10.52 0.55 16.07
N VAL A 381 9.64 1.12 15.24
CA VAL A 381 8.38 1.72 15.67
C VAL A 381 7.47 0.75 16.45
N LYS A 382 7.31 -0.50 15.97
CA LYS A 382 6.45 -1.50 16.62
C LYS A 382 7.01 -1.97 17.97
N ASP A 383 8.34 -1.96 18.16
CA ASP A 383 8.96 -2.32 19.44
C ASP A 383 8.72 -1.26 20.53
N CYS A 384 8.31 -0.05 20.13
CA CYS A 384 8.03 1.06 21.02
C CYS A 384 6.57 1.09 21.50
N ASP A 385 5.66 0.30 20.92
CA ASP A 385 4.23 0.31 21.27
C ASP A 385 4.01 0.10 22.78
N LYS A 386 4.75 -0.83 23.40
CA LYS A 386 4.65 -1.11 24.85
C LYS A 386 5.03 0.10 25.71
N ASP A 387 6.09 0.82 25.33
CA ASP A 387 6.58 1.97 26.07
C ASP A 387 5.69 3.19 25.87
N ILE A 388 5.12 3.35 24.67
CA ILE A 388 4.13 4.38 24.37
C ILE A 388 2.87 4.17 25.21
N ILE A 389 2.36 2.94 25.26
CA ILE A 389 1.20 2.58 26.10
C ILE A 389 1.49 2.88 27.58
N LYS A 390 2.70 2.55 28.06
CA LYS A 390 3.13 2.88 29.42
C LYS A 390 3.13 4.39 29.67
N SER A 391 3.70 5.18 28.76
CA SER A 391 3.70 6.65 28.84
C SER A 391 2.29 7.24 28.90
N LEU A 392 1.35 6.72 28.10
CA LEU A 392 -0.06 7.14 28.10
C LEU A 392 -0.76 6.79 29.44
N LYS A 393 -0.42 5.65 30.03
CA LYS A 393 -0.92 5.24 31.35
C LYS A 393 -0.41 6.16 32.46
N ASP A 394 0.88 6.48 32.45
CA ASP A 394 1.51 7.38 33.44
C ASP A 394 0.93 8.80 33.35
N ARG A 395 0.56 9.24 32.14
CA ARG A 395 -0.15 10.50 31.87
C ARG A 395 -1.65 10.46 32.19
N LYS A 396 -2.20 9.31 32.60
CA LYS A 396 -3.63 9.09 32.92
C LYS A 396 -4.59 9.40 31.77
N VAL A 397 -4.12 9.22 30.52
CA VAL A 397 -4.92 9.41 29.29
C VAL A 397 -5.26 8.10 28.59
N LEU A 398 -4.65 6.98 29.00
CA LEU A 398 -5.03 5.65 28.55
C LEU A 398 -6.35 5.21 29.23
N ILE A 399 -7.39 4.94 28.43
CA ILE A 399 -8.71 4.56 28.94
C ILE A 399 -8.89 3.05 28.97
N LYS A 400 -8.55 2.38 27.86
CA LYS A 400 -8.75 0.95 27.67
C LYS A 400 -7.66 0.36 26.80
N THR A 401 -7.34 -0.90 27.05
CA THR A 401 -6.44 -1.71 26.25
C THR A 401 -7.12 -3.03 25.96
N GLU A 402 -7.09 -3.47 24.71
CA GLU A 402 -7.72 -4.71 24.26
C GLU A 402 -6.83 -5.41 23.23
N GLN A 403 -6.95 -6.74 23.14
CA GLN A 403 -6.29 -7.53 22.10
C GLN A 403 -7.30 -7.79 21.00
N ILE A 404 -6.95 -7.44 19.77
CA ILE A 404 -7.77 -7.72 18.60
C ILE A 404 -6.97 -8.52 17.59
N THR A 405 -7.64 -9.39 16.85
CA THR A 405 -7.06 -10.04 15.69
C THR A 405 -7.69 -9.44 14.45
N HIS A 406 -6.86 -8.87 13.58
CA HIS A 406 -7.32 -8.38 12.28
C HIS A 406 -6.32 -8.71 11.18
N SER A 407 -6.77 -8.55 9.93
CA SER A 407 -5.95 -8.80 8.75
C SER A 407 -5.03 -7.60 8.48
N TYR A 408 -3.73 -7.79 8.59
CA TYR A 408 -2.72 -6.76 8.41
C TYR A 408 -1.84 -7.07 7.19
N PRO A 409 -1.41 -6.06 6.41
CA PRO A 409 -0.59 -6.29 5.22
C PRO A 409 0.88 -6.54 5.58
N PHE A 410 1.44 -7.60 5.01
CA PHE A 410 2.85 -7.95 5.13
C PHE A 410 3.56 -7.77 3.79
N CYS A 411 4.86 -7.52 3.83
CA CYS A 411 5.68 -7.54 2.64
C CYS A 411 5.62 -8.93 2.04
N TRP A 412 5.19 -9.04 0.78
CA TRP A 412 5.09 -10.32 0.09
C TRP A 412 6.45 -11.00 -0.13
N ARG A 413 7.56 -10.25 -0.03
CA ARG A 413 8.93 -10.75 -0.22
C ARG A 413 9.64 -11.10 1.10
N SER A 414 9.60 -10.19 2.08
CA SER A 414 10.35 -10.34 3.34
C SER A 414 9.54 -10.90 4.50
N ASP A 415 8.22 -11.06 4.33
CA ASP A 415 7.30 -11.49 5.39
C ASP A 415 7.35 -10.62 6.66
N THR A 416 7.77 -9.36 6.53
CA THR A 416 7.72 -8.36 7.61
C THR A 416 6.45 -7.51 7.51
N PRO A 417 5.89 -7.03 8.64
CA PRO A 417 4.73 -6.14 8.62
C PRO A 417 5.02 -4.87 7.81
N LEU A 418 4.10 -4.45 6.95
CA LEU A 418 4.22 -3.15 6.26
C LEU A 418 3.83 -2.02 7.20
N ILE A 419 4.42 -0.85 7.00
CA ILE A 419 3.92 0.40 7.57
C ILE A 419 3.43 1.29 6.44
N TYR A 420 2.41 2.09 6.71
CA TYR A 420 2.07 3.17 5.80
C TYR A 420 2.90 4.37 6.20
N LYS A 421 3.70 4.89 5.27
CA LYS A 421 4.61 6.01 5.51
C LYS A 421 4.52 6.97 4.32
N ALA A 422 4.46 8.25 4.63
CA ALA A 422 4.64 9.30 3.66
C ALA A 422 6.06 9.27 3.12
N VAL A 423 6.19 9.02 1.82
CA VAL A 423 7.48 9.08 1.13
C VAL A 423 7.40 10.11 0.01
N PRO A 424 8.42 10.98 -0.15
CA PRO A 424 8.52 11.83 -1.33
C PRO A 424 8.77 10.90 -2.53
N SER A 425 7.85 10.89 -3.48
CA SER A 425 7.98 10.05 -4.67
C SER A 425 7.46 10.76 -5.91
N TRP A 426 7.79 10.19 -7.07
CA TRP A 426 7.30 10.61 -8.36
C TRP A 426 6.07 9.78 -8.74
N PHE A 427 5.00 10.47 -9.11
CA PHE A 427 3.72 9.85 -9.45
C PHE A 427 3.33 10.18 -10.89
N VAL A 428 2.64 9.23 -11.53
CA VAL A 428 1.92 9.46 -12.79
C VAL A 428 0.45 9.69 -12.46
N ASN A 429 -0.11 10.82 -12.89
CA ASN A 429 -1.51 11.18 -12.68
C ASN A 429 -2.44 10.36 -13.60
N VAL A 430 -2.82 9.17 -13.14
CA VAL A 430 -3.71 8.26 -13.87
C VAL A 430 -5.15 8.79 -13.93
N GLU A 431 -5.59 9.56 -12.95
CA GLU A 431 -6.95 10.11 -12.91
C GLU A 431 -7.20 11.09 -14.06
N ARG A 432 -6.22 11.96 -14.32
CA ARG A 432 -6.28 12.88 -15.46
C ARG A 432 -6.35 12.14 -16.80
N ILE A 433 -5.64 11.01 -16.93
CA ILE A 433 -5.69 10.15 -18.12
C ILE A 433 -7.08 9.51 -18.26
N LYS A 434 -7.72 9.10 -17.16
CA LYS A 434 -9.08 8.54 -17.17
C LYS A 434 -10.13 9.58 -17.56
N SER A 435 -9.96 10.84 -17.16
CA SER A 435 -10.87 11.93 -17.51
C SER A 435 -10.73 12.43 -18.95
N GLU A 436 -9.59 12.19 -19.61
CA GLU A 436 -9.32 12.62 -20.99
C GLU A 436 -9.87 11.64 -22.07
N ASP A 437 -10.87 10.80 -21.76
CA ASP A 437 -11.58 9.92 -22.69
C ASP A 437 -10.69 9.15 -23.70
N LEU A 438 -9.86 8.23 -23.19
CA LEU A 438 -9.23 7.18 -24.00
C LEU A 438 -10.19 6.01 -24.33
N GLN A 439 -11.39 5.97 -23.73
CA GLN A 439 -12.36 4.88 -23.93
C GLN A 439 -12.88 4.70 -25.37
N PRO A 440 -13.14 5.74 -26.18
CA PRO A 440 -13.69 5.53 -27.52
C PRO A 440 -12.66 4.96 -28.52
N TYR A 441 -11.37 4.95 -28.20
CA TYR A 441 -10.31 4.59 -29.16
C TYR A 441 -9.76 3.16 -29.02
N ILE A 442 -10.10 2.43 -27.95
CA ILE A 442 -9.59 1.07 -27.72
C ILE A 442 -10.77 0.11 -27.55
N LYS A 443 -11.20 -0.50 -28.66
CA LYS A 443 -12.11 -1.65 -28.61
C LYS A 443 -11.31 -2.88 -28.20
N ILE A 444 -11.37 -3.24 -26.92
CA ILE A 444 -10.79 -4.48 -26.40
C ILE A 444 -11.84 -5.58 -26.52
N ASP A 445 -11.62 -6.53 -27.41
CA ASP A 445 -12.41 -7.76 -27.46
C ASP A 445 -11.89 -8.70 -26.36
N CYS A 446 -12.71 -8.97 -25.35
CA CYS A 446 -12.41 -9.95 -24.31
C CYS A 446 -13.47 -11.04 -24.34
N SER A 447 -13.11 -12.24 -23.89
CA SER A 447 -14.11 -13.31 -23.73
C SER A 447 -15.29 -12.83 -22.87
N GLU A 448 -16.50 -13.28 -23.22
CA GLU A 448 -17.73 -12.92 -22.53
C GLU A 448 -17.65 -13.22 -21.02
N GLU A 449 -16.99 -14.33 -20.67
CA GLU A 449 -16.73 -14.75 -19.30
C GLU A 449 -15.79 -13.79 -18.53
N TYR A 450 -14.78 -13.22 -19.20
CA TYR A 450 -13.93 -12.19 -18.58
C TYR A 450 -14.70 -10.89 -18.34
N GLN A 451 -15.56 -10.49 -19.28
CA GLN A 451 -16.39 -9.30 -19.13
C GLN A 451 -17.39 -9.46 -17.98
N ALA A 452 -18.02 -10.65 -17.85
CA ALA A 452 -18.92 -10.98 -16.75
C ALA A 452 -18.21 -10.89 -15.38
N ASN A 453 -17.05 -11.56 -15.23
CA ASN A 453 -16.25 -11.53 -14.01
C ASN A 453 -15.75 -10.12 -13.63
N LYS A 454 -15.39 -9.30 -14.62
CA LYS A 454 -14.96 -7.92 -14.38
C LYS A 454 -16.11 -7.02 -13.93
N LEU A 455 -17.32 -7.26 -14.45
CA LEU A 455 -18.53 -6.54 -14.06
C LEU A 455 -18.94 -6.90 -12.62
N GLU A 456 -18.84 -8.17 -12.26
CA GLU A 456 -19.15 -8.67 -10.91
C GLU A 456 -18.20 -8.07 -9.87
N LYS A 457 -16.88 -8.10 -10.12
CA LYS A 457 -15.88 -7.45 -9.24
C LYS A 457 -16.03 -5.93 -9.12
N ARG A 458 -16.59 -5.27 -10.14
CA ARG A 458 -16.91 -3.83 -10.08
C ARG A 458 -18.12 -3.56 -9.21
N LYS A 459 -19.13 -4.44 -9.23
CA LYS A 459 -20.31 -4.35 -8.36
C LYS A 459 -19.93 -4.59 -6.89
N GLU A 460 -19.06 -5.56 -6.62
CA GLU A 460 -18.53 -5.81 -5.27
C GLU A 460 -17.80 -4.58 -4.72
N LYS A 461 -16.89 -3.97 -5.51
CA LYS A 461 -16.17 -2.75 -5.12
C LYS A 461 -17.01 -1.48 -5.01
N GLN A 462 -18.24 -1.48 -5.53
CA GLN A 462 -19.19 -0.37 -5.35
C GLN A 462 -20.17 -0.63 -4.21
N ALA A 463 -20.22 -1.87 -3.71
CA ALA A 463 -21.04 -2.27 -2.58
C ALA A 463 -20.26 -2.24 -1.24
N GLU A 464 -18.93 -2.26 -1.30
CA GLU A 464 -18.01 -1.90 -0.20
C GLU A 464 -17.74 -0.39 -0.18
#